data_AF-A0A2W5PB06-F1
#
_entry.id   AF-A0A2W5PB06-F1
#
_cell.length_a   1.000
_cell.length_b   1.000
_cell.length_c   1.000
_cell.angle_alpha   90.00
_cell.angle_beta   90.00
_cell.angle_gamma   90.00
#
_symmetry.space_group_name_H-M   'P 1'
#
loop_
_entity.id
_entity.type
_entity.pdbx_description
1 polymer ?
#
loop_
_entity_poly.entity_id
_entity_poly.type
_entity_poly.pdbx_seq_one_letter_code
_entity_poly.pdbx_strand_id
1 'polypeptide(L)'
;MELARAYKSLIDAIVLQAGSADMLHIHVGLALYLGTLVLARRPRAGFVALQVVLAAELANELLDWAAASPQWTLRDTLSDIFLTLMWPVAITAATQYRRRRWNRVERNPARSPAKRTVAAHERHAAISRPTTAPAPIASA
;
A
#
# COMPACT_ATOMS: atom_id res chain seq x y z
N MET A 1 -7.06 -15.45 35.58
CA MET A 1 -7.05 -14.11 34.94
C MET A 1 -5.97 -13.19 35.51
N GLU A 2 -4.89 -13.71 36.13
CA GLU A 2 -3.77 -12.87 36.59
C GLU A 2 -2.90 -12.37 35.42
N LEU A 3 -2.72 -13.20 34.39
CA LEU A 3 -1.90 -12.86 33.22
C LEU A 3 -2.41 -11.63 32.47
N ALA A 4 -3.73 -11.53 32.23
CA ALA A 4 -4.33 -10.38 31.54
C ALA A 4 -4.19 -9.08 32.36
N ARG A 5 -4.32 -9.15 33.69
CA ARG A 5 -4.13 -7.99 34.56
C ARG A 5 -2.66 -7.57 34.66
N ALA A 6 -1.73 -8.52 34.71
CA ALA A 6 -0.29 -8.25 34.68
C ALA A 6 0.16 -7.66 33.34
N TYR A 7 -0.45 -8.10 32.23
CA TYR A 7 -0.27 -7.49 30.92
C TYR A 7 -0.75 -6.04 30.91
N LYS A 8 -1.98 -5.80 31.39
CA LYS A 8 -2.56 -4.45 31.44
C LYS A 8 -1.73 -3.50 32.31
N SER A 9 -1.28 -3.94 33.48
CA SER A 9 -0.43 -3.10 34.35
C SER A 9 0.93 -2.78 33.72
N LEU A 10 1.50 -3.70 32.94
CA LEU A 10 2.72 -3.44 32.16
C LEU A 10 2.48 -2.40 31.07
N ILE A 11 1.39 -2.52 30.32
CA ILE A 11 0.99 -1.56 29.27
C ILE A 11 0.80 -0.17 29.90
N ASP A 12 0.07 -0.07 31.01
CA ASP A 12 -0.18 1.20 31.68
C ASP A 12 1.13 1.85 32.19
N ALA A 13 2.09 1.05 32.67
CA ALA A 13 3.42 1.52 33.04
C ALA A 13 4.22 2.06 31.83
N ILE A 14 4.07 1.45 30.65
CA ILE A 14 4.67 1.93 29.41
C ILE A 14 4.00 3.23 28.97
N VAL A 15 2.67 3.32 29.03
CA VAL A 15 1.90 4.52 28.70
C VAL A 15 2.33 5.71 29.56
N LEU A 16 2.54 5.49 30.86
CA LEU A 16 3.01 6.51 31.80
C LEU A 16 4.36 7.12 31.40
N GLN A 17 5.23 6.31 30.79
CA GLN A 17 6.55 6.73 30.30
C GLN A 17 6.48 7.34 28.89
N ALA A 18 5.54 6.86 28.06
CA ALA A 18 5.34 7.33 26.68
C ALA A 18 4.60 8.67 26.59
N GLY A 19 3.92 9.09 27.65
CA GLY A 19 3.23 10.38 27.77
C GLY A 19 1.76 10.35 27.36
N SER A 20 1.35 9.49 26.42
CA SER A 20 -0.06 9.19 26.15
C SER A 20 -0.27 7.80 25.54
N ALA A 21 -1.44 7.22 25.80
CA ALA A 21 -1.86 5.95 25.19
C ALA A 21 -1.97 6.09 23.67
N ASP A 22 -2.63 7.15 23.20
CA ASP A 22 -2.81 7.44 21.77
C ASP A 22 -1.49 7.47 20.99
N MET A 23 -0.44 8.08 21.57
CA MET A 23 0.89 8.08 20.97
C MET A 23 1.47 6.68 20.88
N LEU A 24 1.29 5.85 21.92
CA LEU A 24 1.77 4.49 21.93
C LEU A 24 1.10 3.65 20.82
N HIS A 25 -0.22 3.78 20.63
CA HIS A 25 -0.94 3.07 19.55
C HIS A 25 -0.40 3.42 18.17
N ILE A 26 -0.15 4.71 17.90
CA ILE A 26 0.46 5.14 16.63
C ILE A 26 1.85 4.51 16.44
N HIS A 27 2.72 4.59 17.45
CA HIS A 27 4.11 4.13 17.31
C HIS A 27 4.24 2.62 17.26
N VAL A 28 3.50 1.90 18.11
CA VAL A 28 3.48 0.43 18.15
C VAL A 28 2.86 -0.13 16.87
N GLY A 29 1.75 0.45 16.40
CA GLY A 29 1.13 0.09 15.13
C GLY A 29 2.09 0.24 13.95
N LEU A 30 2.83 1.36 13.91
CA LEU A 30 3.82 1.61 12.86
C LEU A 30 5.03 0.67 12.97
N ALA A 31 5.54 0.41 14.19
CA ALA A 31 6.66 -0.48 14.42
C ALA A 31 6.33 -1.92 13.98
N LEU A 32 5.14 -2.42 14.34
CA LEU A 32 4.65 -3.73 13.90
C LEU A 32 4.51 -3.79 12.38
N TYR A 33 3.95 -2.75 11.76
CA TYR A 33 3.80 -2.66 10.30
C TYR A 33 5.16 -2.73 9.58
N LEU A 34 6.12 -1.91 10.00
CA LEU A 34 7.45 -1.87 9.40
C LEU A 34 8.21 -3.19 9.63
N GLY A 35 8.13 -3.76 10.84
CA GLY A 35 8.72 -5.05 11.16
C GLY A 35 8.18 -6.18 10.28
N THR A 36 6.85 -6.21 10.08
CA THR A 36 6.24 -7.20 9.17
C THR A 36 6.59 -6.98 7.71
N LEU A 37 6.71 -5.72 7.25
CA LEU A 37 7.20 -5.44 5.90
C LEU A 37 8.61 -5.98 5.67
N VAL A 38 9.52 -5.77 6.62
CA VAL A 38 10.91 -6.26 6.56
C VAL A 38 10.95 -7.79 6.53
N LEU A 39 10.08 -8.44 7.32
CA LEU A 39 10.04 -9.89 7.42
C LEU A 39 9.37 -10.56 6.22
N ALA A 40 8.27 -9.99 5.71
CA ALA A 40 7.43 -10.63 4.72
C ALA A 40 8.11 -10.74 3.34
N ARG A 41 9.08 -9.88 2.98
CA ARG A 41 9.88 -9.90 1.72
C ARG A 41 9.13 -10.24 0.41
N ARG A 42 7.80 -10.10 0.37
CA ARG A 42 6.90 -10.56 -0.72
C ARG A 42 6.30 -9.36 -1.46
N PRO A 43 5.87 -9.51 -2.73
CA PRO A 43 5.22 -8.44 -3.49
C PRO A 43 3.89 -7.97 -2.87
N ARG A 44 3.28 -8.78 -1.99
CA ARG A 44 2.07 -8.45 -1.22
C ARG A 44 2.35 -8.10 0.25
N ALA A 45 3.60 -7.84 0.61
CA ALA A 45 4.01 -7.59 2.00
C ALA A 45 3.18 -6.47 2.67
N GLY A 46 2.78 -5.42 1.95
CA GLY A 46 1.94 -4.36 2.52
C GLY A 46 0.57 -4.84 3.00
N PHE A 47 -0.09 -5.74 2.26
CA PHE A 47 -1.37 -6.31 2.70
C PHE A 47 -1.19 -7.28 3.87
N VAL A 48 -0.12 -8.09 3.86
CA VAL A 48 0.20 -9.00 4.97
C VAL A 48 0.49 -8.21 6.24
N ALA A 49 1.29 -7.15 6.14
CA ALA A 49 1.61 -6.28 7.26
C ALA A 49 0.35 -5.64 7.86
N LEU A 50 -0.58 -5.17 7.02
CA LEU A 50 -1.88 -4.66 7.50
C LEU A 50 -2.69 -5.71 8.26
N GLN A 51 -2.76 -6.95 7.76
CA GLN A 51 -3.48 -8.03 8.43
C GLN A 51 -2.88 -8.36 9.80
N VAL A 52 -1.54 -8.37 9.89
CA VAL A 52 -0.86 -8.64 11.16
C VAL A 52 -1.09 -7.53 12.17
N VAL A 53 -1.00 -6.26 11.76
CA VAL A 53 -1.26 -5.12 12.65
C VAL A 53 -2.71 -5.12 13.13
N LEU A 54 -3.67 -5.35 12.23
CA LEU A 54 -5.08 -5.47 12.60
C LEU A 54 -5.31 -6.63 13.58
N ALA A 55 -4.70 -7.79 13.34
CA ALA A 55 -4.84 -8.93 14.23
C ALA A 55 -4.23 -8.67 15.62
N ALA A 56 -3.08 -7.97 15.67
CA ALA A 56 -2.45 -7.60 16.92
C ALA A 56 -3.31 -6.63 17.74
N GLU A 57 -3.90 -5.62 17.08
CA GLU A 57 -4.81 -4.67 17.74
C GLU A 57 -6.08 -5.35 18.27
N LEU A 58 -6.71 -6.22 17.46
CA LEU A 58 -7.90 -6.96 17.91
C LEU A 58 -7.58 -7.92 19.06
N ALA A 59 -6.39 -8.53 19.07
CA ALA A 59 -5.95 -9.36 20.19
C ALA A 59 -5.71 -8.52 21.45
N ASN A 60 -5.17 -7.31 21.32
CA ASN A 60 -4.98 -6.38 22.42
C ASN A 60 -6.33 -5.98 23.06
N GLU A 61 -7.29 -5.57 22.23
CA GLU A 61 -8.65 -5.23 22.67
C GLU A 61 -9.36 -6.40 23.36
N LEU A 62 -9.15 -7.63 22.86
CA LEU A 62 -9.70 -8.83 23.49
C LEU A 62 -9.10 -9.07 24.88
N LEU A 63 -7.81 -8.78 25.09
CA LEU A 63 -7.15 -8.88 26.38
C LEU A 63 -7.67 -7.81 27.35
N ASP A 64 -7.90 -6.59 26.88
CA ASP A 64 -8.46 -5.50 27.69
C ASP A 64 -9.92 -5.78 28.09
N TRP A 65 -10.71 -6.33 27.18
CA TRP A 65 -12.06 -6.82 27.49
C TRP A 65 -12.03 -7.95 28.52
N ALA A 66 -11.14 -8.94 28.34
CA ALA A 66 -10.98 -10.06 29.26
C ALA A 66 -10.48 -9.64 30.65
N ALA A 67 -9.71 -8.54 30.75
CA ALA A 67 -9.23 -7.99 32.01
C ALA A 67 -10.34 -7.31 32.85
N ALA A 68 -11.56 -7.18 32.31
CA ALA A 68 -12.76 -6.70 33.01
C ALA A 68 -12.59 -5.32 33.67
N SER A 69 -12.10 -4.33 32.91
CA SER A 69 -12.14 -2.93 33.34
C SER A 69 -13.54 -2.34 33.13
N PRO A 70 -14.16 -1.68 34.14
CA PRO A 70 -15.49 -1.08 34.03
C PRO A 70 -15.56 0.17 33.12
N GLN A 71 -14.46 0.50 32.44
CA GLN A 71 -14.30 1.71 31.61
C GLN A 71 -14.23 1.39 30.11
N TRP A 72 -14.34 0.12 29.69
CA TRP A 72 -14.30 -0.25 28.29
C TRP A 72 -15.47 0.37 27.52
N THR A 73 -15.17 1.17 26.50
CA THR A 73 -16.18 1.68 25.58
C THR A 73 -15.83 1.31 24.15
N LEU A 74 -16.86 0.97 23.37
CA LEU A 74 -16.72 0.77 21.91
C LEU A 74 -16.06 1.95 21.21
N ARG A 75 -16.19 3.16 21.76
CA ARG A 75 -15.60 4.37 21.19
C ARG A 75 -14.08 4.38 21.35
N ASP A 76 -13.57 3.95 22.49
CA ASP A 76 -12.13 3.88 22.75
C ASP A 76 -11.49 2.80 21.87
N THR A 77 -12.10 1.60 21.80
CA THR A 77 -11.67 0.54 20.87
C THR A 77 -11.59 1.01 19.42
N LEU A 78 -12.62 1.74 18.94
CA LEU A 78 -12.61 2.26 17.58
C LEU A 78 -11.53 3.33 17.38
N SER A 79 -11.25 4.14 18.40
CA SER A 79 -10.18 5.13 18.38
C SER A 79 -8.81 4.45 18.28
N ASP A 80 -8.57 3.41 19.08
CA ASP A 80 -7.30 2.68 19.12
C ASP A 80 -7.06 1.95 17.80
N ILE A 81 -8.08 1.26 17.26
CA ILE A 81 -8.04 0.67 15.93
C ILE A 81 -7.72 1.72 14.85
N PHE A 82 -8.34 2.90 14.92
CA PHE A 82 -8.09 3.97 13.96
C PHE A 82 -6.65 4.50 14.07
N LEU A 83 -6.18 4.80 15.28
CA LEU A 83 -4.83 5.30 15.54
C LEU A 83 -3.76 4.31 15.10
N THR A 84 -3.95 3.02 15.38
CA THR A 84 -3.04 1.95 14.99
C THR A 84 -3.01 1.72 13.47
N LEU A 85 -4.15 1.82 12.77
CA LEU A 85 -4.24 1.44 11.35
C LEU A 85 -4.14 2.60 10.35
N MET A 86 -4.44 3.84 10.76
CA MET A 86 -4.51 4.98 9.85
C MET A 86 -3.26 5.14 9.00
N TRP A 87 -2.08 5.17 9.62
CA TRP A 87 -0.81 5.34 8.91
C TRP A 87 -0.38 4.10 8.10
N PRO A 88 -0.42 2.87 8.64
CA PRO A 88 -0.18 1.66 7.85
C PRO A 88 -1.03 1.57 6.58
N VAL A 89 -2.32 1.93 6.68
CA VAL A 89 -3.25 1.92 5.54
C VAL A 89 -2.86 3.01 4.54
N ALA A 90 -2.58 4.23 5.00
CA ALA A 90 -2.14 5.33 4.12
C ALA A 90 -0.85 4.99 3.35
N ILE A 91 0.15 4.41 4.03
CA ILE A 91 1.42 4.00 3.41
C ILE A 91 1.18 2.90 2.37
N THR A 92 0.37 1.89 2.71
CA THR A 92 0.03 0.81 1.78
C THR A 92 -0.73 1.35 0.57
N ALA A 93 -1.69 2.25 0.76
CA ALA A 93 -2.44 2.87 -0.31
C ALA A 93 -1.53 3.70 -1.24
N ALA A 94 -0.66 4.54 -0.67
CA ALA A 94 0.27 5.38 -1.42
C ALA A 94 1.26 4.54 -2.25
N THR A 95 1.83 3.48 -1.66
CA THR A 95 2.73 2.56 -2.37
C THR A 95 2.03 1.83 -3.50
N GLN A 96 0.80 1.37 -3.29
CA GLN A 96 0.03 0.72 -4.35
C GLN A 96 -0.38 1.70 -5.45
N TYR A 97 -0.76 2.92 -5.11
CA TYR A 97 -1.05 3.97 -6.09
C TYR A 97 0.17 4.26 -6.97
N ARG A 98 1.35 4.42 -6.37
CA ARG A 98 2.62 4.62 -7.10
C ARG A 98 2.93 3.44 -8.03
N ARG A 99 2.80 2.20 -7.56
CA ARG A 99 2.99 0.98 -8.37
C ARG A 99 2.03 0.92 -9.56
N ARG A 100 0.74 1.20 -9.34
CA ARG A 100 -0.28 1.23 -10.40
C ARG A 100 0.00 2.31 -11.43
N ARG A 101 0.42 3.50 -10.98
CA ARG A 101 0.79 4.61 -11.88
C ARG A 101 1.99 4.25 -12.74
N TRP A 102 3.04 3.68 -12.15
CA TRP A 102 4.24 3.23 -12.86
C TRP A 102 3.88 2.19 -13.95
N ASN A 103 3.13 1.15 -13.57
CA ASN A 103 2.70 0.11 -14.51
C ASN A 103 1.84 0.65 -15.67
N ARG A 104 1.02 1.68 -15.43
CA ARG A 104 0.21 2.32 -16.48
C ARG A 104 1.08 3.09 -17.47
N VAL A 105 2.17 3.70 -17.02
CA VAL A 105 3.13 4.41 -17.88
C VAL A 105 3.88 3.40 -18.75
N GLU A 106 4.42 2.32 -18.18
CA GLU A 106 5.16 1.29 -18.92
C GLU A 106 4.28 0.53 -19.92
N ARG A 107 3.01 0.23 -19.55
CA ARG A 107 2.08 -0.48 -20.43
C ARG A 107 1.51 0.38 -21.56
N ASN A 108 1.72 1.70 -21.59
CA ASN A 108 1.21 2.54 -22.66
C ASN A 108 2.15 2.47 -23.88
N PRO A 109 1.86 1.64 -24.91
CA PRO A 109 2.78 1.42 -26.01
C PRO A 109 2.91 2.66 -26.91
N ALA A 110 1.91 3.56 -26.85
CA ALA A 110 1.87 4.79 -27.64
C ALA A 110 2.89 5.84 -27.16
N ARG A 111 3.44 5.70 -25.95
CA ARG A 111 4.52 6.56 -25.42
C ARG A 111 5.90 5.91 -25.45
N SER A 112 6.01 4.65 -25.87
CA SER A 112 7.31 3.98 -25.95
C SER A 112 8.13 4.59 -27.10
N PRO A 113 9.32 5.18 -26.83
CA PRO A 113 10.08 5.92 -27.83
C PRO A 113 10.42 5.07 -29.06
N ALA A 114 10.61 3.76 -28.86
CA ALA A 114 10.89 2.79 -29.93
C ALA A 114 9.74 2.60 -30.92
N LYS A 115 8.48 2.66 -30.48
CA LYS A 115 7.32 2.57 -31.40
C LYS A 115 7.07 3.89 -32.13
N ARG A 116 7.43 5.00 -31.51
CA ARG A 116 7.28 6.34 -32.09
C ARG A 116 8.28 6.57 -33.23
N THR A 117 9.50 6.07 -33.12
CA THR A 117 10.50 6.14 -34.20
C THR A 117 10.13 5.28 -35.39
N VAL A 118 9.67 4.04 -35.17
CA VAL A 118 9.22 3.15 -36.26
C VAL A 118 8.03 3.75 -37.02
N ALA A 119 7.00 4.21 -36.31
CA ALA A 119 5.83 4.83 -36.93
C ALA A 119 6.17 6.16 -37.65
N ALA A 120 7.17 6.91 -37.19
CA ALA A 120 7.64 8.11 -37.87
C ALA A 120 8.43 7.76 -39.15
N HIS A 121 9.25 6.70 -39.10
CA HIS A 121 10.02 6.23 -40.24
C HIS A 121 9.12 5.67 -41.35
N GLU A 122 8.09 4.89 -40.99
CA GLU A 122 7.10 4.37 -41.93
C GLU A 122 6.29 5.47 -42.62
N ARG A 123 5.94 6.54 -41.89
CA ARG A 123 5.26 7.71 -42.47
C ARG A 123 6.14 8.47 -43.46
N HIS A 124 7.42 8.64 -43.15
CA HIS A 124 8.38 9.24 -44.10
C HIS A 124 8.59 8.38 -45.35
N ALA A 125 8.65 7.05 -45.19
CA ALA A 125 8.78 6.11 -46.31
C ALA A 125 7.53 6.07 -47.19
N ALA A 126 6.33 6.25 -46.63
CA ALA A 126 5.09 6.28 -47.39
C ALA A 126 4.94 7.56 -48.25
N ILE A 127 5.42 8.70 -47.76
CA ILE A 127 5.35 10.00 -48.46
C ILE A 127 6.37 10.08 -49.61
N SER A 128 7.48 9.34 -49.52
CA SER A 128 8.57 9.36 -50.50
C SER A 128 8.43 8.33 -51.61
N ARG A 129 7.36 7.52 -51.64
CA ARG A 129 7.11 6.60 -52.75
C ARG A 129 6.62 7.40 -53.98
N PRO A 130 7.37 7.42 -55.10
CA PRO A 130 6.87 8.01 -56.32
C PRO A 130 5.67 7.21 -56.80
N THR A 131 4.55 7.88 -57.00
CA THR A 131 3.38 7.33 -57.69
C THR A 131 3.83 6.93 -59.09
N THR A 132 4.14 5.66 -59.29
CA THR A 132 4.38 5.11 -60.63
C THR A 132 3.05 5.14 -61.37
N ALA A 133 2.85 6.21 -62.14
CA ALA A 133 1.77 6.27 -63.12
C ALA A 133 1.97 5.12 -64.12
N PRO A 134 0.90 4.37 -64.48
CA PRO A 134 1.02 3.26 -65.42
C PRO A 134 1.45 3.79 -66.80
N ALA A 135 2.48 3.16 -67.37
CA ALA A 135 3.03 3.51 -68.68
C ALA A 135 1.97 3.31 -69.79
N PRO A 136 1.91 4.19 -70.81
CA PRO A 136 0.95 4.08 -71.89
C PRO A 136 1.28 2.85 -72.74
N ILE A 137 0.28 1.99 -72.90
CA ILE A 137 0.33 0.79 -73.74
C ILE A 137 0.43 1.27 -75.19
N ALA A 138 1.58 1.04 -75.83
CA ALA A 138 1.75 1.31 -77.26
C ALA A 138 0.97 0.26 -78.06
N SER A 139 -0.09 0.71 -78.74
CA SER A 139 -0.86 -0.08 -79.69
C SER A 139 -0.07 -0.27 -80.99
N ALA A 140 -0.04 -1.51 -81.49
CA ALA A 140 0.41 -1.89 -82.82
C ALA A 140 -0.78 -2.38 -83.66
#